data_AF-A0A6A2XKN0-F1
#
_entry.id   AF-A0A6A2XKN0-F1
#
_cell.length_a   1.000
_cell.length_b   1.000
_cell.length_c   1.000
_cell.angle_alpha   90.00
_cell.angle_beta   90.00
_cell.angle_gamma   90.00
#
_symmetry.space_group_name_H-M   'P 1'
#
loop_
_entity.id
_entity.type
_entity.pdbx_description
1 polymer ?
#
loop_
_entity_poly.entity_id
_entity_poly.type
_entity_poly.pdbx_seq_one_letter_code
_entity_poly.pdbx_strand_id
1 'polypeptide(L)'
;MLGDELLSIGKIAGPIMMASMLIQSRTIISMLFLSHLSQEVLAGGSLAMGFGNITGVSIIKGVKGIALALACTTFNLNLGLIVYMVVSETPLKPWHGVTVVSIFQGWQPLLTLAVPSLFSVCLEWWWYEIMLFLCGLLDSPKASVAAMGILIQTAGLLYNFPYSLSSGISTRVSQALGAGQPSCAHRAANIGLVMAFAFGVLAFVVTTALRSWWGKLFSDEPQILDLISTVLPLLGLCEVGNSPQTAACGVLTGTARPKDGVRINLCSFYIVGLPVAILTTFTFKFGFKGLWFGLLAAQISCVCMMVYTLVQTDWKHQAKRADELTTAAAGKDDLETSLLTSDL
;
A
#
# COMPACT_ATOMS: atom_id res chain seq x y z
N MET A 1 23.92 -16.32 5.89
CA MET A 1 22.53 -16.70 6.18
C MET A 1 21.59 -15.50 6.37
N LEU A 2 21.78 -14.62 7.37
CA LEU A 2 20.99 -13.38 7.49
C LEU A 2 21.24 -12.41 6.31
N GLY A 3 22.51 -12.21 5.95
CA GLY A 3 22.92 -11.35 4.84
C GLY A 3 22.40 -11.82 3.48
N ASP A 4 22.32 -13.14 3.26
CA ASP A 4 21.81 -13.70 1.99
C ASP A 4 20.31 -13.47 1.83
N GLU A 5 19.55 -13.55 2.93
CA GLU A 5 18.11 -13.31 2.90
C GLU A 5 17.80 -11.81 2.71
N LEU A 6 18.55 -10.94 3.41
CA LEU A 6 18.53 -9.49 3.20
C LEU A 6 18.82 -9.11 1.76
N LEU A 7 19.87 -9.69 1.18
CA LEU A 7 20.25 -9.44 -0.21
C LEU A 7 19.16 -9.90 -1.17
N SER A 8 18.52 -11.03 -0.90
CA SER A 8 17.48 -11.59 -1.75
C SER A 8 16.19 -10.77 -1.72
N ILE A 9 15.75 -10.34 -0.53
CA ILE A 9 14.62 -9.41 -0.39
C ILE A 9 14.97 -8.06 -1.06
N GLY A 10 16.18 -7.55 -0.82
CA GLY A 10 16.66 -6.29 -1.39
C GLY A 10 16.74 -6.28 -2.92
N LYS A 11 17.12 -7.40 -3.55
CA LYS A 11 17.13 -7.54 -5.02
C LYS A 11 15.73 -7.44 -5.64
N ILE A 12 14.70 -7.87 -4.93
CA ILE A 12 13.31 -7.81 -5.40
C ILE A 12 12.69 -6.44 -5.05
N ALA A 13 12.84 -6.01 -3.80
CA ALA A 13 12.24 -4.78 -3.30
C ALA A 13 12.93 -3.51 -3.83
N GLY A 14 14.23 -3.56 -4.11
CA GLY A 14 15.03 -2.39 -4.52
C GLY A 14 14.53 -1.70 -5.80
N PRO A 15 14.36 -2.42 -6.92
CA PRO A 15 13.79 -1.85 -8.13
C PRO A 15 12.37 -1.29 -7.95
N ILE A 16 11.54 -2.00 -7.18
CA ILE A 16 10.16 -1.56 -6.85
C ILE A 16 10.22 -0.26 -6.06
N MET A 17 11.08 -0.18 -5.06
CA MET A 17 11.28 1.02 -4.24
C MET A 17 11.73 2.21 -5.08
N MET A 18 12.72 2.04 -5.96
CA MET A 18 13.15 3.12 -6.85
C MET A 18 12.01 3.60 -7.76
N ALA A 19 11.27 2.67 -8.37
CA ALA A 19 10.14 3.00 -9.23
C ALA A 19 9.02 3.74 -8.45
N SER A 20 8.63 3.22 -7.28
CA SER A 20 7.62 3.83 -6.42
C SER A 20 8.03 5.21 -5.91
N MET A 21 9.29 5.40 -5.50
CA MET A 21 9.81 6.72 -5.11
C MET A 21 9.77 7.71 -6.27
N LEU A 22 10.14 7.30 -7.49
CA LEU A 22 10.06 8.15 -8.67
C LEU A 22 8.61 8.54 -8.99
N ILE A 23 7.68 7.59 -8.93
CA ILE A 23 6.24 7.87 -9.14
C ILE A 23 5.72 8.86 -8.09
N GLN A 24 6.06 8.64 -6.82
CA GLN A 24 5.58 9.50 -5.73
C GLN A 24 6.20 10.91 -5.78
N SER A 25 7.45 11.04 -6.24
CA SER A 25 8.11 12.34 -6.42
C SER A 25 7.27 13.31 -7.26
N ARG A 26 6.55 12.80 -8.29
CA ARG A 26 5.64 13.60 -9.13
C ARG A 26 4.54 14.27 -8.31
N THR A 27 3.94 13.55 -7.38
CA THR A 27 2.83 14.07 -6.56
C THR A 27 3.30 15.11 -5.55
N ILE A 28 4.49 14.92 -4.97
CA ILE A 28 5.11 15.89 -4.04
C ILE A 28 5.50 17.17 -4.77
N ILE A 29 6.15 17.06 -5.93
CA ILE A 29 6.51 18.21 -6.75
C ILE A 29 5.25 18.97 -7.15
N SER A 30 4.17 18.26 -7.53
CA SER A 30 2.89 18.89 -7.86
C SER A 30 2.29 19.63 -6.67
N MET A 31 2.36 19.07 -5.46
CA MET A 31 1.95 19.76 -4.24
C MET A 31 2.78 21.01 -3.94
N LEU A 32 4.10 20.96 -4.12
CA LEU A 32 4.97 22.12 -3.94
C LEU A 32 4.59 23.26 -4.90
N PHE A 33 4.27 22.97 -6.16
CA PHE A 33 3.82 24.00 -7.10
C PHE A 33 2.45 24.58 -6.70
N LEU A 34 1.50 23.73 -6.31
CA LEU A 34 0.16 24.18 -5.89
C LEU A 34 0.22 25.03 -4.61
N SER A 35 1.15 24.71 -3.72
CA SER A 35 1.28 25.39 -2.44
C SER A 35 1.80 26.82 -2.56
N HIS A 36 2.57 27.14 -3.62
CA HIS A 36 3.01 28.50 -3.92
C HIS A 36 1.97 29.39 -4.64
N LEU A 37 0.84 28.83 -5.09
CA LEU A 37 -0.20 29.61 -5.77
C LEU A 37 -1.16 30.28 -4.77
N SER A 38 -1.81 29.48 -3.92
CA SER A 38 -2.62 29.97 -2.79
C SER A 38 -3.04 28.81 -1.89
N GLN A 39 -3.43 29.12 -0.65
CA GLN A 39 -3.97 28.12 0.28
C GLN A 39 -5.26 27.46 -0.24
N GLU A 40 -6.09 28.19 -0.99
CA GLU A 40 -7.32 27.65 -1.57
C GLU A 40 -7.02 26.65 -2.70
N VAL A 41 -6.02 26.94 -3.52
CA VAL A 41 -5.55 26.04 -4.58
C VAL A 41 -4.87 24.81 -3.99
N LEU A 42 -4.15 24.94 -2.88
CA LEU A 42 -3.55 23.81 -2.17
C LEU A 42 -4.61 22.90 -1.51
N ALA A 43 -5.60 23.49 -0.84
CA ALA A 43 -6.71 22.72 -0.25
C ALA A 43 -7.55 22.04 -1.35
N GLY A 44 -7.86 22.78 -2.43
CA GLY A 44 -8.54 22.24 -3.61
C GLY A 44 -7.74 21.16 -4.31
N GLY A 45 -6.42 21.32 -4.41
CA GLY A 45 -5.50 20.31 -4.96
C GLY A 45 -5.43 19.06 -4.12
N SER A 46 -5.39 19.20 -2.79
CA SER A 46 -5.42 18.09 -1.84
C SER A 46 -6.73 17.30 -1.93
N LEU A 47 -7.87 18.01 -1.98
CA LEU A 47 -9.18 17.41 -2.24
C LEU A 47 -9.25 16.76 -3.62
N ALA A 48 -8.69 17.39 -4.65
CA ALA A 48 -8.68 16.85 -6.01
C ALA A 48 -7.76 15.63 -6.17
N MET A 49 -6.68 15.50 -5.40
CA MET A 49 -5.86 14.30 -5.37
C MET A 49 -6.58 13.15 -4.63
N GLY A 50 -7.24 13.45 -3.52
CA GLY A 50 -8.04 12.45 -2.80
C GLY A 50 -9.24 11.96 -3.62
N PHE A 51 -10.01 12.88 -4.19
CA PHE A 51 -11.17 12.56 -5.04
C PHE A 51 -10.77 12.05 -6.44
N GLY A 52 -9.64 12.51 -6.97
CA GLY A 52 -9.13 12.14 -8.31
C GLY A 52 -8.56 10.73 -8.38
N ASN A 53 -8.07 10.18 -7.27
CA ASN A 53 -7.67 8.78 -7.17
C ASN A 53 -8.87 7.82 -7.14
N ILE A 54 -10.06 8.27 -6.67
CA ILE A 54 -11.27 7.42 -6.55
C ILE A 54 -12.23 7.61 -7.72
N THR A 55 -12.29 8.81 -8.29
CA THR A 55 -13.27 9.19 -9.31
C THR A 55 -12.57 9.99 -10.38
N GLY A 56 -12.20 9.33 -11.48
CA GLY A 56 -11.50 9.88 -12.65
C GLY A 56 -11.73 11.36 -12.92
N VAL A 57 -10.80 12.21 -12.44
CA VAL A 57 -10.76 13.66 -12.72
C VAL A 57 -10.15 13.90 -14.11
N SER A 58 -10.80 13.33 -15.12
CA SER A 58 -10.70 13.74 -16.52
C SER A 58 -11.87 14.63 -16.94
N ILE A 59 -12.91 14.81 -16.10
CA ILE A 59 -14.19 15.38 -16.56
C ILE A 59 -14.37 16.87 -16.24
N ILE A 60 -13.64 17.48 -15.29
CA ILE A 60 -13.93 18.86 -14.88
C ILE A 60 -12.67 19.74 -14.94
N LYS A 61 -12.55 20.40 -16.10
CA LYS A 61 -11.69 21.51 -16.55
C LYS A 61 -10.54 21.98 -15.62
N GLY A 62 -9.32 21.78 -16.12
CA GLY A 62 -8.05 22.36 -15.59
C GLY A 62 -6.87 21.37 -15.63
N VAL A 63 -7.17 20.07 -15.59
CA VAL A 63 -6.23 18.96 -15.28
C VAL A 63 -5.82 18.14 -16.53
N LYS A 64 -6.21 18.56 -17.74
CA LYS A 64 -5.99 17.77 -18.98
C LYS A 64 -4.53 17.36 -19.20
N GLY A 65 -3.58 18.21 -18.86
CA GLY A 65 -2.14 17.91 -18.98
C GLY A 65 -1.68 16.82 -18.01
N ILE A 66 -2.20 16.81 -16.78
CA ILE A 66 -1.85 15.81 -15.75
C ILE A 66 -2.43 14.44 -16.13
N ALA A 67 -3.69 14.41 -16.59
CA ALA A 67 -4.35 13.19 -17.05
C ALA A 67 -3.67 12.62 -18.30
N LEU A 68 -3.32 13.46 -19.28
CA LEU A 68 -2.59 13.04 -20.48
C LEU A 68 -1.18 12.52 -20.12
N ALA A 69 -0.44 13.22 -19.26
CA ALA A 69 0.89 12.76 -18.81
C ALA A 69 0.82 11.42 -18.06
N LEU A 70 -0.24 11.20 -17.25
CA LEU A 70 -0.46 9.93 -16.57
C LEU A 70 -0.77 8.81 -17.58
N ALA A 71 -1.67 9.06 -18.53
CA ALA A 71 -1.98 8.13 -19.61
C ALA A 71 -0.74 7.78 -20.44
N CYS A 72 0.03 8.77 -20.87
CA CYS A 72 1.28 8.56 -21.61
C CYS A 72 2.29 7.76 -20.78
N THR A 73 2.44 8.02 -19.48
CA THR A 73 3.35 7.26 -18.61
C THR A 73 2.92 5.79 -18.53
N THR A 74 1.62 5.53 -18.31
CA THR A 74 1.07 4.17 -18.25
C THR A 74 1.21 3.44 -19.59
N PHE A 75 0.96 4.11 -20.72
CA PHE A 75 1.16 3.52 -22.05
C PHE A 75 2.63 3.18 -22.31
N ASN A 76 3.56 4.07 -21.95
CA ASN A 76 4.99 3.80 -22.08
C ASN A 76 5.44 2.60 -21.22
N LEU A 77 4.93 2.48 -19.99
CA LEU A 77 5.25 1.35 -19.11
C LEU A 77 4.73 0.03 -19.69
N ASN A 78 3.47 0.00 -20.15
CA ASN A 78 2.88 -1.19 -20.77
C ASN A 78 3.62 -1.59 -22.06
N LEU A 79 3.96 -0.61 -22.89
CA LEU A 79 4.74 -0.84 -24.10
C LEU A 79 6.13 -1.40 -23.76
N GLY A 80 6.81 -0.84 -22.76
CA GLY A 80 8.07 -1.34 -22.25
C GLY A 80 7.97 -2.78 -21.73
N LEU A 81 6.88 -3.13 -21.04
CA LEU A 81 6.63 -4.49 -20.56
C LEU A 81 6.42 -5.48 -21.72
N ILE A 82 5.67 -5.08 -22.75
CA ILE A 82 5.46 -5.88 -23.97
C ILE A 82 6.80 -6.10 -24.69
N VAL A 83 7.58 -5.04 -24.89
CA VAL A 83 8.92 -5.13 -25.51
C VAL A 83 9.81 -6.05 -24.69
N TYR A 84 9.82 -5.92 -23.36
CA TYR A 84 10.58 -6.81 -22.48
C TYR A 84 10.14 -8.27 -22.64
N MET A 85 8.84 -8.56 -22.62
CA MET A 85 8.34 -9.93 -22.78
C MET A 85 8.65 -10.54 -24.16
N VAL A 86 8.71 -9.71 -25.21
CA VAL A 86 9.04 -10.16 -26.58
C VAL A 86 10.55 -10.42 -26.74
N VAL A 87 11.38 -9.53 -26.20
CA VAL A 87 12.84 -9.56 -26.33
C VAL A 87 13.49 -10.52 -25.33
N SER A 88 12.89 -10.72 -24.15
CA SER A 88 13.41 -11.59 -23.10
C SER A 88 13.38 -13.06 -23.53
N GLU A 89 14.50 -13.76 -23.34
CA GLU A 89 14.65 -15.20 -23.57
C GLU A 89 14.06 -16.06 -22.44
N THR A 90 13.25 -15.47 -21.56
CA THR A 90 12.62 -16.19 -20.44
C THR A 90 11.73 -17.34 -20.93
N PRO A 91 11.76 -18.50 -20.24
CA PRO A 91 11.10 -19.73 -20.69
C PRO A 91 9.56 -19.66 -20.70
N LEU A 92 8.94 -18.73 -19.97
CA LEU A 92 7.50 -18.52 -19.96
C LEU A 92 7.09 -17.44 -20.98
N LYS A 93 6.82 -17.86 -22.22
CA LYS A 93 6.18 -16.99 -23.23
C LYS A 93 4.67 -17.26 -23.20
N PRO A 94 3.84 -16.32 -22.70
CA PRO A 94 2.41 -16.56 -22.45
C PRO A 94 1.57 -16.75 -23.71
N TRP A 95 2.14 -16.60 -24.91
CA TRP A 95 1.43 -16.65 -26.20
C TRP A 95 1.53 -18.00 -26.93
N HIS A 96 2.40 -18.92 -26.49
CA HIS A 96 2.50 -20.23 -27.12
C HIS A 96 1.35 -21.13 -26.61
N GLY A 97 0.40 -21.46 -27.48
CA GLY A 97 -0.74 -22.35 -27.17
C GLY A 97 -2.02 -21.67 -26.68
N VAL A 98 -2.12 -20.34 -26.75
CA VAL A 98 -3.33 -19.62 -26.28
C VAL A 98 -4.42 -19.62 -27.33
N THR A 99 -5.60 -20.11 -26.96
CA THR A 99 -6.84 -19.96 -27.71
C THR A 99 -7.63 -18.78 -27.12
N VAL A 100 -8.41 -18.03 -27.92
CA VAL A 100 -9.21 -16.89 -27.41
C VAL A 100 -10.13 -17.30 -26.24
N VAL A 101 -10.56 -18.57 -26.20
CA VAL A 101 -11.37 -19.15 -25.13
C VAL A 101 -10.57 -19.38 -23.83
N SER A 102 -9.30 -19.80 -23.92
CA SER A 102 -8.46 -20.04 -22.74
C SER A 102 -8.09 -18.76 -22.00
N ILE A 103 -8.23 -17.59 -22.64
CA ILE A 103 -8.07 -16.27 -22.01
C ILE A 103 -9.15 -16.01 -20.93
N PHE A 104 -10.34 -16.59 -21.09
CA PHE A 104 -11.46 -16.38 -20.17
C PHE A 104 -11.61 -17.48 -19.11
N GLN A 105 -10.76 -18.51 -19.15
CA GLN A 105 -10.74 -19.59 -18.16
C GLN A 105 -9.78 -19.25 -17.00
N GLY A 106 -9.96 -19.89 -15.84
CA GLY A 106 -9.02 -19.75 -14.71
C GLY A 106 -9.09 -18.45 -13.88
N TRP A 107 -10.06 -17.56 -14.13
CA TRP A 107 -10.18 -16.29 -13.38
C TRP A 107 -10.60 -16.47 -11.91
N GLN A 108 -11.35 -17.52 -11.59
CA GLN A 108 -11.92 -17.68 -10.24
C GLN A 108 -10.85 -17.76 -9.12
N PRO A 109 -9.80 -18.60 -9.21
CA PRO A 109 -8.72 -18.61 -8.22
C PRO A 109 -7.99 -17.28 -8.11
N LEU A 110 -7.72 -16.63 -9.25
CA LEU A 110 -7.05 -15.32 -9.32
C LEU A 110 -7.88 -14.24 -8.61
N LEU A 111 -9.16 -14.10 -8.96
CA LEU A 111 -10.06 -13.11 -8.36
C LEU A 111 -10.30 -13.39 -6.88
N THR A 112 -10.33 -14.66 -6.46
CA THR A 112 -10.49 -15.04 -5.04
C THR A 112 -9.34 -14.54 -4.16
N LEU A 113 -8.15 -14.32 -4.73
CA LEU A 113 -6.98 -13.76 -4.04
C LEU A 113 -6.81 -12.26 -4.30
N ALA A 114 -7.05 -11.82 -5.53
CA ALA A 114 -6.87 -10.43 -5.95
C ALA A 114 -7.90 -9.48 -5.32
N VAL A 115 -9.19 -9.87 -5.29
CA VAL A 115 -10.26 -9.01 -4.75
C VAL A 115 -10.04 -8.71 -3.26
N PRO A 116 -9.77 -9.69 -2.37
CA PRO A 116 -9.43 -9.37 -0.99
C PRO A 116 -8.17 -8.51 -0.87
N SER A 117 -7.13 -8.78 -1.66
CA SER A 117 -5.90 -7.97 -1.62
C SER A 117 -6.17 -6.50 -1.98
N LEU A 118 -7.00 -6.25 -2.99
CA LEU A 118 -7.48 -4.93 -3.38
C LEU A 118 -8.18 -4.24 -2.21
N PHE A 119 -9.18 -4.88 -1.62
CA PHE A 119 -9.93 -4.30 -0.49
C PHE A 119 -9.04 -4.04 0.73
N SER A 120 -8.06 -4.91 1.01
CA SER A 120 -7.14 -4.72 2.13
C SER A 120 -6.41 -3.37 2.01
N VAL A 121 -5.95 -3.05 0.81
CA VAL A 121 -5.26 -1.78 0.53
C VAL A 121 -6.26 -0.62 0.46
N CYS A 122 -7.38 -0.76 -0.27
CA CYS A 122 -8.36 0.31 -0.42
C CYS A 122 -8.96 0.77 0.92
N LEU A 123 -9.21 -0.15 1.86
CA LEU A 123 -9.73 0.18 3.18
C LEU A 123 -8.78 1.09 3.98
N GLU A 124 -7.46 0.97 3.79
CA GLU A 124 -6.49 1.85 4.43
C GLU A 124 -6.53 3.25 3.79
N TRP A 125 -6.52 3.32 2.45
CA TRP A 125 -6.51 4.60 1.73
C TRP A 125 -7.82 5.38 1.86
N TRP A 126 -8.97 4.71 1.76
CA TRP A 126 -10.27 5.34 1.97
C TRP A 126 -10.43 5.90 3.37
N TRP A 127 -9.73 5.34 4.36
CA TRP A 127 -9.74 5.88 5.70
C TRP A 127 -9.10 7.28 5.77
N TYR A 128 -8.00 7.52 5.05
CA TYR A 128 -7.40 8.86 4.93
C TYR A 128 -8.34 9.86 4.24
N GLU A 129 -9.11 9.42 3.24
CA GLU A 129 -10.13 10.27 2.61
C GLU A 129 -11.23 10.66 3.59
N ILE A 130 -11.70 9.71 4.42
CA ILE A 130 -12.66 10.00 5.47
C ILE A 130 -12.08 11.04 6.45
N MET A 131 -10.81 10.91 6.87
CA MET A 131 -10.17 11.95 7.69
C MET A 131 -10.17 13.32 7.01
N LEU A 132 -9.83 13.36 5.72
CA LEU A 132 -9.77 14.60 4.94
C LEU A 132 -11.15 15.28 4.91
N PHE A 133 -12.22 14.52 4.73
CA PHE A 133 -13.59 15.04 4.83
C PHE A 133 -13.92 15.54 6.25
N LEU A 134 -13.53 14.79 7.29
CA LEU A 134 -13.76 15.20 8.68
C LEU A 134 -12.97 16.48 9.04
N CYS A 135 -11.79 16.72 8.47
CA CYS A 135 -11.08 17.98 8.60
C CYS A 135 -11.87 19.17 8.06
N GLY A 136 -12.70 18.97 7.03
CA GLY A 136 -13.58 19.99 6.47
C GLY A 136 -14.71 20.43 7.41
N LEU A 137 -14.96 19.67 8.49
CA LEU A 137 -15.97 19.98 9.50
C LEU A 137 -15.39 20.68 10.75
N LEU A 138 -14.08 20.92 10.78
CA LEU A 138 -13.41 21.64 11.88
C LEU A 138 -13.58 23.16 11.74
N ASP A 139 -13.37 23.88 12.84
CA ASP A 139 -13.52 25.35 12.92
C ASP A 139 -12.69 26.11 11.87
N SER A 140 -11.51 25.58 11.51
CA SER A 140 -10.64 26.12 10.46
C SER A 140 -10.50 25.13 9.29
N PRO A 141 -11.51 25.00 8.41
CA PRO A 141 -11.56 23.92 7.42
C PRO A 141 -10.49 24.07 6.34
N LYS A 142 -10.24 25.30 5.86
CA LYS A 142 -9.21 25.55 4.82
C LYS A 142 -7.81 25.17 5.30
N ALA A 143 -7.43 25.58 6.51
CA ALA A 143 -6.12 25.25 7.09
C ALA A 143 -5.99 23.76 7.42
N SER A 144 -7.04 23.15 7.99
CA SER A 144 -7.04 21.73 8.36
C SER A 144 -6.95 20.81 7.14
N VAL A 145 -7.70 21.11 6.08
CA VAL A 145 -7.69 20.33 4.83
C VAL A 145 -6.34 20.46 4.12
N ALA A 146 -5.77 21.68 4.05
CA ALA A 146 -4.45 21.88 3.46
C ALA A 146 -3.35 21.15 4.26
N ALA A 147 -3.37 21.24 5.59
CA ALA A 147 -2.43 20.54 6.46
C ALA A 147 -2.57 19.01 6.34
N MET A 148 -3.81 18.50 6.31
CA MET A 148 -4.09 17.08 6.11
C MET A 148 -3.56 16.59 4.76
N GLY A 149 -3.77 17.36 3.68
CA GLY A 149 -3.23 17.04 2.36
C GLY A 149 -1.71 16.88 2.37
N ILE A 150 -0.98 17.84 2.94
CA ILE A 150 0.48 17.77 3.07
C ILE A 150 0.89 16.53 3.88
N LEU A 151 0.20 16.24 4.98
CA LEU A 151 0.50 15.09 5.84
C LEU A 151 0.21 13.75 5.17
N ILE A 152 -0.88 13.62 4.40
CA ILE A 152 -1.20 12.43 3.61
C ILE A 152 -0.11 12.18 2.56
N GLN A 153 0.38 13.22 1.87
CA GLN A 153 1.49 13.04 0.93
C GLN A 153 2.78 12.66 1.62
N THR A 154 3.00 13.18 2.82
CA THR A 154 4.16 12.81 3.64
C THR A 154 4.08 11.33 4.06
N ALA A 155 2.90 10.86 4.47
CA ALA A 155 2.63 9.46 4.75
C ALA A 155 2.86 8.59 3.51
N GLY A 156 2.34 9.00 2.35
CA GLY A 156 2.54 8.31 1.07
C GLY A 156 4.01 8.24 0.65
N LEU A 157 4.83 9.25 0.96
CA LEU A 157 6.27 9.23 0.75
C LEU A 157 6.93 8.12 1.59
N LEU A 158 6.63 8.08 2.88
CA LEU A 158 7.17 7.11 3.84
C LEU A 158 6.71 5.69 3.52
N TYR A 159 5.46 5.52 3.08
CA TYR A 159 4.83 4.24 2.75
C TYR A 159 5.48 3.49 1.58
N ASN A 160 6.21 4.16 0.69
CA ASN A 160 6.87 3.51 -0.45
C ASN A 160 7.87 2.42 -0.03
N PHE A 161 8.58 2.63 1.07
CA PHE A 161 9.53 1.63 1.56
C PHE A 161 8.81 0.39 2.12
N PRO A 162 7.86 0.51 3.07
CA PRO A 162 7.06 -0.62 3.53
C PRO A 162 6.33 -1.36 2.41
N TYR A 163 5.78 -0.63 1.43
CA TYR A 163 5.13 -1.22 0.26
C TYR A 163 6.09 -2.09 -0.56
N SER A 164 7.28 -1.56 -0.87
CA SER A 164 8.28 -2.28 -1.66
C SER A 164 8.82 -3.50 -0.92
N LEU A 165 9.05 -3.34 0.38
CA LEU A 165 9.45 -4.42 1.27
C LEU A 165 8.37 -5.51 1.34
N SER A 166 7.09 -5.12 1.46
CA SER A 166 5.95 -6.02 1.45
C SER A 166 5.86 -6.86 0.18
N SER A 167 6.06 -6.23 -0.99
CA SER A 167 6.13 -6.93 -2.27
C SER A 167 7.29 -7.94 -2.30
N GLY A 168 8.49 -7.52 -1.87
CA GLY A 168 9.66 -8.40 -1.79
C GLY A 168 9.46 -9.59 -0.84
N ILE A 169 8.88 -9.37 0.34
CA ILE A 169 8.55 -10.42 1.29
C ILE A 169 7.51 -11.38 0.70
N SER A 170 6.45 -10.85 0.08
CA SER A 170 5.41 -11.66 -0.57
C SER A 170 6.03 -12.61 -1.60
N THR A 171 6.87 -12.10 -2.49
CA THR A 171 7.57 -12.93 -3.49
C THR A 171 8.46 -13.99 -2.85
N ARG A 172 9.26 -13.64 -1.84
CA ARG A 172 10.20 -14.58 -1.19
C ARG A 172 9.48 -15.65 -0.40
N VAL A 173 8.42 -15.28 0.33
CA VAL A 173 7.59 -16.22 1.10
C VAL A 173 6.86 -17.18 0.15
N SER A 174 6.25 -16.66 -0.93
CA SER A 174 5.62 -17.50 -1.96
C SER A 174 6.58 -18.50 -2.59
N GLN A 175 7.78 -18.05 -2.98
CA GLN A 175 8.82 -18.91 -3.56
C GLN A 175 9.28 -20.00 -2.59
N ALA A 176 9.55 -19.63 -1.34
CA ALA A 176 10.01 -20.59 -0.33
C ALA A 176 8.93 -21.63 0.01
N LEU A 177 7.65 -21.22 0.07
CA LEU A 177 6.53 -22.15 0.27
C LEU A 177 6.33 -23.07 -0.93
N GLY A 178 6.37 -22.54 -2.15
CA GLY A 178 6.29 -23.34 -3.38
C GLY A 178 7.47 -24.32 -3.57
N ALA A 179 8.63 -24.00 -2.99
CA ALA A 179 9.79 -24.89 -2.95
C ALA A 179 9.73 -25.93 -1.81
N GLY A 180 8.65 -25.99 -1.03
CA GLY A 180 8.51 -26.90 0.10
C GLY A 180 9.44 -26.57 1.28
N GLN A 181 9.91 -25.33 1.41
CA GLN A 181 10.86 -24.87 2.43
C GLN A 181 10.20 -23.94 3.47
N PRO A 182 9.39 -24.48 4.40
CA PRO A 182 8.65 -23.66 5.38
C PRO A 182 9.57 -22.86 6.31
N SER A 183 10.73 -23.40 6.68
CA SER A 183 11.71 -22.68 7.51
C SER A 183 12.31 -21.46 6.81
N CYS A 184 12.51 -21.53 5.48
CA CYS A 184 12.98 -20.38 4.70
C CYS A 184 11.92 -19.29 4.64
N ALA A 185 10.66 -19.67 4.40
CA ALA A 185 9.52 -18.76 4.38
C ALA A 185 9.35 -18.02 5.73
N HIS A 186 9.42 -18.75 6.84
CA HIS A 186 9.35 -18.17 8.19
C HIS A 186 10.49 -17.17 8.46
N ARG A 187 11.72 -17.49 8.07
CA ARG A 187 12.86 -16.56 8.21
C ARG A 187 12.69 -15.31 7.38
N ALA A 188 12.26 -15.43 6.12
CA ALA A 188 12.04 -14.28 5.25
C ALA A 188 10.97 -13.34 5.83
N ALA A 189 9.89 -13.89 6.36
CA ALA A 189 8.85 -13.12 7.06
C ALA A 189 9.41 -12.38 8.29
N ASN A 190 10.15 -13.07 9.18
CA ASN A 190 10.70 -12.45 10.39
C ASN A 190 11.72 -11.34 10.09
N ILE A 191 12.63 -11.58 9.14
CA ILE A 191 13.62 -10.57 8.72
C ILE A 191 12.89 -9.37 8.10
N GLY A 192 11.87 -9.63 7.27
CA GLY A 192 10.97 -8.63 6.72
C GLY A 192 10.33 -7.73 7.77
N LEU A 193 9.72 -8.32 8.80
CA LEU A 193 9.07 -7.57 9.89
C LEU A 193 10.06 -6.74 10.71
N VAL A 194 11.25 -7.28 11.00
CA VAL A 194 12.30 -6.54 11.73
C VAL A 194 12.79 -5.35 10.92
N MET A 195 13.02 -5.50 9.61
CA MET A 195 13.39 -4.39 8.73
C MET A 195 12.29 -3.32 8.69
N ALA A 196 11.03 -3.73 8.60
CA ALA A 196 9.90 -2.82 8.57
C ALA A 196 9.76 -2.03 9.87
N PHE A 197 9.95 -2.69 11.02
CA PHE A 197 9.94 -2.02 12.32
C PHE A 197 11.10 -1.03 12.47
N ALA A 198 12.32 -1.42 12.07
CA ALA A 198 13.48 -0.54 12.08
C ALA A 198 13.27 0.70 11.20
N PHE A 199 12.67 0.52 10.02
CA PHE A 199 12.28 1.64 9.17
C PHE A 199 11.21 2.52 9.81
N GLY A 200 10.17 1.95 10.43
CA GLY A 200 9.14 2.71 11.14
C GLY A 200 9.73 3.58 12.27
N VAL A 201 10.67 3.04 13.05
CA VAL A 201 11.40 3.81 14.07
C VAL A 201 12.24 4.93 13.45
N LEU A 202 12.95 4.65 12.36
CA LEU A 202 13.70 5.68 11.63
C LEU A 202 12.78 6.79 11.11
N ALA A 203 11.63 6.42 10.51
CA ALA A 203 10.63 7.36 10.03
C ALA A 203 10.09 8.23 11.16
N PHE A 204 9.83 7.67 12.35
CA PHE A 204 9.44 8.42 13.54
C PHE A 204 10.50 9.43 13.98
N VAL A 205 11.77 9.04 14.01
CA VAL A 205 12.88 9.95 14.38
C VAL A 205 13.00 11.08 13.36
N VAL A 206 12.98 10.77 12.06
CA VAL A 206 13.12 11.75 10.98
C VAL A 206 11.96 12.74 10.96
N THR A 207 10.71 12.25 11.02
CA THR A 207 9.51 13.10 11.04
C THR A 207 9.46 13.99 12.29
N THR A 208 9.89 13.47 13.44
CA THR A 208 9.97 14.28 14.67
C THR A 208 11.07 15.34 14.57
N ALA A 209 12.23 15.02 14.01
CA ALA A 209 13.33 15.97 13.82
C ALA A 209 12.98 17.07 12.81
N LEU A 210 12.26 16.73 11.73
CA LEU A 210 11.91 17.67 10.67
C LEU A 210 10.61 18.46 10.93
N ARG A 211 9.92 18.24 12.06
CA ARG A 211 8.60 18.82 12.36
C ARG A 211 8.47 20.32 12.16
N SER A 212 9.53 21.10 12.45
CA SER A 212 9.51 22.56 12.34
C SER A 212 9.87 23.09 10.95
N TRP A 213 10.51 22.28 10.11
CA TRP A 213 10.98 22.66 8.78
C TRP A 213 10.10 22.12 7.67
N TRP A 214 9.52 20.93 7.86
CA TRP A 214 8.78 20.22 6.81
C TRP A 214 7.60 21.03 6.27
N GLY A 215 6.79 21.63 7.15
CA GLY A 215 5.65 22.46 6.72
C GLY A 215 6.06 23.69 5.91
N LYS A 216 7.23 24.27 6.18
CA LYS A 216 7.74 25.48 5.52
C LYS A 216 8.11 25.25 4.06
N LEU A 217 8.32 23.99 3.66
CA LEU A 217 8.53 23.64 2.26
C LEU A 217 7.27 23.86 1.42
N PHE A 218 6.10 23.79 2.06
CA PHE A 218 4.81 23.86 1.37
C PHE A 218 4.09 25.18 1.64
N SER A 219 4.11 25.72 2.85
CA SER A 219 3.30 26.89 3.18
C SER A 219 4.02 27.88 4.09
N ASP A 220 3.75 29.16 3.89
CA ASP A 220 4.15 30.25 4.76
C ASP A 220 3.07 30.62 5.80
N GLU A 221 1.89 29.99 5.74
CA GLU A 221 0.76 30.31 6.60
C GLU A 221 0.97 29.76 8.03
N PRO A 222 1.01 30.62 9.07
CA PRO A 222 1.34 30.20 10.43
C PRO A 222 0.41 29.12 10.98
N GLN A 223 -0.88 29.19 10.64
CA GLN A 223 -1.88 28.23 11.11
C GLN A 223 -1.63 26.82 10.54
N ILE A 224 -1.23 26.70 9.27
CA ILE A 224 -0.91 25.41 8.65
C ILE A 224 0.37 24.83 9.25
N LEU A 225 1.38 25.69 9.45
CA LEU A 225 2.66 25.31 10.04
C LEU A 225 2.51 24.76 11.47
N ASP A 226 1.64 25.37 12.28
CA ASP A 226 1.34 24.89 13.64
C ASP A 226 0.69 23.51 13.63
N LEU A 227 -0.31 23.30 12.77
CA LEU A 227 -0.98 22.00 12.62
C LEU A 227 -0.01 20.90 12.19
N ILE A 228 0.81 21.15 11.17
CA ILE A 228 1.79 20.19 10.66
C ILE A 228 2.83 19.89 11.73
N SER A 229 3.46 20.91 12.31
CA SER A 229 4.56 20.71 13.26
C SER A 229 4.13 20.00 14.54
N THR A 230 2.85 20.10 14.91
CA THR A 230 2.30 19.38 16.04
C THR A 230 1.97 17.92 15.74
N VAL A 231 1.49 17.64 14.53
CA VAL A 231 1.03 16.30 14.14
C VAL A 231 2.12 15.46 13.50
N LEU A 232 3.15 16.05 12.90
CA LEU A 232 4.20 15.30 12.20
C LEU A 232 4.87 14.22 13.08
N PRO A 233 5.14 14.45 14.39
CA PRO A 233 5.61 13.39 15.28
C PRO A 233 4.57 12.28 15.50
N LEU A 234 3.27 12.61 15.57
CA LEU A 234 2.20 11.62 15.70
C LEU A 234 2.07 10.78 14.42
N LEU A 235 2.21 11.39 13.24
CA LEU A 235 2.30 10.68 11.96
C LEU A 235 3.47 9.69 12.00
N GLY A 236 4.66 10.15 12.40
CA GLY A 236 5.83 9.28 12.56
C GLY A 236 5.58 8.10 13.49
N LEU A 237 4.88 8.32 14.60
CA LEU A 237 4.53 7.26 15.54
C LEU A 237 3.55 6.25 14.93
N CYS A 238 2.62 6.72 14.09
CA CYS A 238 1.74 5.83 13.32
C CYS A 238 2.55 4.96 12.35
N GLU A 239 3.61 5.49 11.74
CA GLU A 239 4.47 4.74 10.81
C GLU A 239 5.23 3.57 11.47
N VAL A 240 5.46 3.63 12.79
CA VAL A 240 6.04 2.53 13.57
C VAL A 240 5.12 1.29 13.56
N GLY A 241 3.80 1.49 13.56
CA GLY A 241 2.81 0.42 13.42
C GLY A 241 2.52 0.06 11.96
N ASN A 242 2.41 1.08 11.11
CA ASN A 242 2.09 0.94 9.69
C ASN A 242 3.14 0.10 8.95
N SER A 243 4.42 0.37 9.19
CA SER A 243 5.49 -0.30 8.44
C SER A 243 5.49 -1.82 8.65
N PRO A 244 5.50 -2.35 9.90
CA PRO A 244 5.33 -3.78 10.15
C PRO A 244 3.98 -4.35 9.67
N GLN A 245 2.88 -3.60 9.78
CA GLN A 245 1.57 -4.01 9.25
C GLN A 245 1.67 -4.26 7.74
N THR A 246 2.20 -3.31 6.96
CA THR A 246 2.31 -3.45 5.51
C THR A 246 3.20 -4.64 5.13
N ALA A 247 4.33 -4.84 5.83
CA ALA A 247 5.19 -5.99 5.64
C ALA A 247 4.47 -7.32 5.94
N ALA A 248 3.68 -7.35 7.01
CA ALA A 248 2.88 -8.51 7.38
C ALA A 248 1.75 -8.82 6.37
N CYS A 249 1.12 -7.80 5.78
CA CYS A 249 0.21 -7.97 4.64
C CYS A 249 0.92 -8.65 3.46
N GLY A 250 2.20 -8.34 3.24
CA GLY A 250 3.04 -9.01 2.25
C GLY A 250 3.22 -10.50 2.56
N VAL A 251 3.44 -10.85 3.83
CA VAL A 251 3.51 -12.25 4.27
C VAL A 251 2.17 -12.97 4.04
N LEU A 252 1.04 -12.36 4.42
CA LEU A 252 -0.28 -12.96 4.23
C LEU A 252 -0.59 -13.19 2.75
N THR A 253 -0.25 -12.21 1.90
CA THR A 253 -0.36 -12.33 0.44
C THR A 253 0.52 -13.47 -0.08
N GLY A 254 1.77 -13.55 0.37
CA GLY A 254 2.69 -14.61 -0.01
C GLY A 254 2.29 -16.01 0.47
N THR A 255 1.47 -16.09 1.52
CA THR A 255 0.86 -17.35 2.01
C THR A 255 -0.53 -17.62 1.43
N ALA A 256 -0.99 -16.86 0.42
CA ALA A 256 -2.33 -16.96 -0.17
C ALA A 256 -3.48 -16.83 0.85
N ARG A 257 -3.32 -15.92 1.82
CA ARG A 257 -4.31 -15.58 2.86
C ARG A 257 -4.66 -14.08 2.93
N PRO A 258 -4.90 -13.38 1.81
CA PRO A 258 -5.22 -11.94 1.86
C PRO A 258 -6.55 -11.63 2.58
N LYS A 259 -7.45 -12.62 2.70
CA LYS A 259 -8.73 -12.48 3.43
C LYS A 259 -8.55 -12.15 4.91
N ASP A 260 -7.49 -12.65 5.55
CA ASP A 260 -7.22 -12.36 6.96
C ASP A 260 -6.80 -10.90 7.13
N GLY A 261 -5.98 -10.38 6.20
CA GLY A 261 -5.59 -8.96 6.17
C GLY A 261 -6.79 -8.02 6.04
N VAL A 262 -7.74 -8.32 5.14
CA VAL A 262 -8.97 -7.51 4.98
C VAL A 262 -9.76 -7.43 6.29
N ARG A 263 -9.95 -8.57 6.97
CA ARG A 263 -10.72 -8.62 8.23
C ARG A 263 -10.05 -7.80 9.32
N ILE A 264 -8.72 -7.90 9.42
CA ILE A 264 -7.93 -7.14 10.39
C ILE A 264 -8.00 -5.64 10.09
N ASN A 265 -7.80 -5.24 8.83
CA ASN A 265 -7.85 -3.83 8.42
C ASN A 265 -9.25 -3.23 8.67
N LEU A 266 -10.31 -3.95 8.32
CA LEU A 266 -11.68 -3.48 8.54
C LEU A 266 -11.98 -3.27 10.03
N CYS A 267 -11.58 -4.23 10.88
CA CYS A 267 -11.73 -4.10 12.33
C CYS A 267 -10.94 -2.90 12.87
N SER A 268 -9.66 -2.81 12.52
CA SER A 268 -8.74 -1.82 13.07
C SER A 268 -9.11 -0.40 12.67
N PHE A 269 -9.34 -0.14 11.38
CA PHE A 269 -9.56 1.21 10.88
C PHE A 269 -11.01 1.70 11.12
N TYR A 270 -12.00 0.82 10.96
CA TYR A 270 -13.41 1.23 10.97
C TYR A 270 -14.12 0.95 12.30
N ILE A 271 -13.78 -0.13 13.01
CA ILE A 271 -14.41 -0.47 14.29
C ILE A 271 -13.68 0.20 15.46
N VAL A 272 -12.35 0.32 15.39
CA VAL A 272 -11.54 0.95 16.44
C VAL A 272 -11.16 2.39 16.07
N GLY A 273 -10.46 2.57 14.96
CA GLY A 273 -9.86 3.85 14.58
C GLY A 273 -10.86 4.97 14.36
N LEU A 274 -11.88 4.72 13.54
CA LEU A 274 -12.85 5.74 13.16
C LEU A 274 -13.70 6.24 14.36
N PRO A 275 -14.24 5.38 15.25
CA PRO A 275 -14.89 5.86 16.46
C PRO A 275 -13.97 6.66 17.37
N VAL A 276 -12.72 6.22 17.56
CA VAL A 276 -11.73 6.97 18.36
C VAL A 276 -11.45 8.33 17.72
N ALA A 277 -11.30 8.40 16.38
CA ALA A 277 -11.11 9.64 15.65
C ALA A 277 -12.27 10.62 15.90
N ILE A 278 -13.51 10.17 15.73
CA ILE A 278 -14.71 11.01 15.88
C ILE A 278 -14.86 11.49 17.33
N LEU A 279 -14.73 10.59 18.30
CA LEU A 279 -14.89 10.91 19.72
C LEU A 279 -13.82 11.90 20.20
N THR A 280 -12.55 11.66 19.87
CA THR A 280 -11.46 12.55 20.30
C THR A 280 -11.53 13.90 19.60
N THR A 281 -11.93 13.94 18.33
CA THR A 281 -12.02 15.17 17.54
C THR A 281 -13.16 16.07 18.00
N PHE A 282 -14.40 15.53 18.03
CA PHE A 282 -15.61 16.33 18.23
C PHE A 282 -16.11 16.33 19.67
N THR A 283 -16.05 15.19 20.37
CA THR A 283 -16.57 15.08 21.75
C THR A 283 -15.57 15.63 22.76
N PHE A 284 -14.31 15.19 22.68
CA PHE A 284 -13.24 15.67 23.58
C PHE A 284 -12.57 16.97 23.09
N LYS A 285 -12.99 17.49 21.93
CA LYS A 285 -12.54 18.77 21.36
C LYS A 285 -11.02 18.87 21.20
N PHE A 286 -10.34 17.76 20.90
CA PHE A 286 -8.93 17.78 20.51
C PHE A 286 -8.72 18.30 19.06
N GLY A 287 -9.80 18.54 18.31
CA GLY A 287 -9.78 19.11 16.97
C GLY A 287 -8.93 18.27 16.02
N PHE A 288 -8.07 18.92 15.23
CA PHE A 288 -7.24 18.27 14.22
C PHE A 288 -6.41 17.09 14.77
N LYS A 289 -5.88 17.19 15.99
CA LYS A 289 -5.07 16.11 16.61
C LYS A 289 -5.90 14.86 16.93
N GLY A 290 -7.19 15.03 17.21
CA GLY A 290 -8.11 13.92 17.49
C GLY A 290 -8.15 12.91 16.35
N LEU A 291 -8.20 13.40 15.10
CA LEU A 291 -8.22 12.53 13.92
C LEU A 291 -6.98 11.63 13.88
N TRP A 292 -5.81 12.17 14.21
CA TRP A 292 -4.54 11.45 14.24
C TRP A 292 -4.41 10.49 15.43
N PHE A 293 -5.05 10.77 16.57
CA PHE A 293 -5.18 9.78 17.64
C PHE A 293 -6.03 8.58 17.21
N GLY A 294 -7.06 8.81 16.38
CA GLY A 294 -7.82 7.74 15.73
C GLY A 294 -6.96 6.87 14.80
N LEU A 295 -6.10 7.49 13.98
CA LEU A 295 -5.13 6.75 13.14
C LEU A 295 -4.19 5.93 14.00
N LEU A 296 -3.65 6.52 15.07
CA LEU A 296 -2.74 5.83 15.98
C LEU A 296 -3.40 4.61 16.62
N ALA A 297 -4.64 4.74 17.09
CA ALA A 297 -5.41 3.62 17.64
C ALA A 297 -5.68 2.52 16.59
N ALA A 298 -5.99 2.89 15.35
CA ALA A 298 -6.12 1.95 14.24
C ALA A 298 -4.81 1.19 14.01
N GLN A 299 -3.68 1.89 13.92
CA GLN A 299 -2.37 1.30 13.63
C GLN A 299 -1.90 0.35 14.74
N ILE A 300 -2.09 0.73 16.02
CA ILE A 300 -1.77 -0.12 17.17
C ILE A 300 -2.63 -1.40 17.15
N SER A 301 -3.94 -1.26 16.98
CA SER A 301 -4.82 -2.44 16.94
C SER A 301 -4.50 -3.35 15.76
N CYS A 302 -4.22 -2.78 14.59
CA CYS A 302 -3.88 -3.50 13.38
C CYS A 302 -2.59 -4.30 13.52
N VAL A 303 -1.49 -3.66 13.93
CA VAL A 303 -0.19 -4.34 14.06
C VAL A 303 -0.25 -5.45 15.11
N CYS A 304 -0.98 -5.28 16.21
CA CYS A 304 -1.17 -6.32 17.22
C CYS A 304 -1.91 -7.55 16.65
N MET A 305 -3.03 -7.35 15.96
CA MET A 305 -3.79 -8.45 15.34
C MET A 305 -3.03 -9.14 14.21
N MET A 306 -2.26 -8.36 13.43
CA MET A 306 -1.46 -8.86 12.32
C MET A 306 -0.30 -9.73 12.82
N VAL A 307 0.46 -9.25 13.81
CA VAL A 307 1.53 -10.03 14.46
C VAL A 307 0.98 -11.29 15.11
N TYR A 308 -0.15 -11.20 15.83
CA TYR A 308 -0.82 -12.36 16.40
C TYR A 308 -1.14 -13.43 15.34
N THR A 309 -1.71 -13.03 14.21
CA THR A 309 -2.04 -13.93 13.09
C THR A 309 -0.80 -14.58 12.50
N LEU A 310 0.31 -13.85 12.39
CA LEU A 310 1.57 -14.39 11.88
C LEU A 310 2.23 -15.36 12.85
N VAL A 311 2.21 -15.08 14.16
CA VAL A 311 2.74 -15.99 15.19
C VAL A 311 1.97 -17.32 15.21
N GLN A 312 0.66 -17.27 15.01
CA GLN A 312 -0.21 -18.46 14.93
C GLN A 312 -0.08 -19.23 13.60
N THR A 313 0.70 -18.75 12.64
CA THR A 313 0.82 -19.40 11.34
C THR A 313 1.66 -20.68 11.43
N ASP A 314 1.03 -21.82 11.17
CA ASP A 314 1.74 -23.07 10.92
C ASP A 314 2.35 -23.08 9.51
N TRP A 315 3.66 -22.82 9.45
CA TRP A 315 4.43 -22.77 8.22
C TRP A 315 4.48 -24.11 7.49
N LYS A 316 4.47 -25.25 8.20
CA LYS A 316 4.45 -26.58 7.56
C LYS A 316 3.11 -26.81 6.87
N HIS A 317 2.02 -26.44 7.54
CA HIS A 317 0.70 -26.49 6.94
C HIS A 317 0.60 -25.57 5.71
N GLN A 318 1.14 -24.35 5.76
CA GLN A 318 1.15 -23.45 4.60
C GLN A 318 1.97 -24.00 3.42
N ALA A 319 3.08 -24.68 3.66
CA ALA A 319 3.86 -25.31 2.58
C ALA A 319 3.07 -26.44 1.90
N LYS A 320 2.37 -27.27 2.68
CA LYS A 320 1.49 -28.30 2.12
C LYS A 320 0.34 -27.69 1.30
N ARG A 321 -0.28 -26.62 1.81
CA ARG A 321 -1.35 -25.91 1.10
C ARG A 321 -0.86 -25.26 -0.20
N ALA A 322 0.37 -24.77 -0.23
CA ALA A 322 0.96 -24.24 -1.45
C ALA A 322 1.08 -25.32 -2.53
N ASP A 323 1.54 -26.52 -2.16
CA ASP A 323 1.63 -27.68 -3.04
C ASP A 323 0.24 -28.12 -3.58
N GLU A 324 -0.77 -28.16 -2.72
CA GLU A 324 -2.16 -28.45 -3.09
C GLU A 324 -2.73 -27.41 -4.09
N LEU A 325 -2.41 -26.12 -3.92
CA LEU A 325 -2.85 -25.06 -4.83
C LEU A 325 -2.18 -25.16 -6.20
N THR A 326 -0.92 -25.58 -6.27
CA THR A 326 -0.21 -25.77 -7.54
C THR A 326 -0.64 -27.04 -8.27
N THR A 327 -0.88 -28.13 -7.55
CA THR A 327 -1.33 -29.41 -8.14
C THR A 327 -2.79 -29.40 -8.57
N ALA A 328 -3.68 -28.71 -7.82
CA ALA A 328 -5.07 -28.54 -8.23
C ALA A 328 -5.24 -27.66 -9.48
N ALA A 329 -4.29 -26.76 -9.74
CA ALA A 329 -4.23 -26.00 -10.99
C ALA A 329 -3.77 -26.89 -12.16
N ALA A 330 -2.69 -27.64 -11.99
CA ALA A 330 -2.18 -28.56 -13.01
C ALA A 330 -3.18 -29.67 -13.38
N GLY A 331 -3.83 -30.28 -12.40
CA GLY A 331 -4.81 -31.35 -12.63
C GLY A 331 -6.11 -30.89 -13.31
N LYS A 332 -6.43 -29.59 -13.31
CA LYS A 332 -7.56 -29.05 -14.09
C LYS A 332 -7.16 -28.77 -15.53
N ASP A 333 -5.96 -28.25 -15.76
CA ASP A 333 -5.43 -28.04 -17.10
C ASP A 333 -5.24 -29.37 -17.84
N ASP A 334 -4.75 -30.41 -17.17
CA ASP A 334 -4.59 -31.75 -17.76
C ASP A 334 -5.95 -32.41 -18.09
N LEU A 335 -6.97 -32.23 -17.22
CA LEU A 335 -8.31 -32.78 -17.44
C LEU A 335 -9.03 -32.04 -18.59
N GLU A 336 -8.96 -30.71 -18.66
CA GLU A 336 -9.51 -29.93 -19.76
C GLU A 336 -8.78 -30.22 -21.09
N THR A 337 -7.46 -30.37 -21.07
CA THR A 337 -6.68 -30.76 -22.25
C THR A 337 -7.04 -32.16 -22.74
N SER A 338 -7.21 -33.11 -21.81
CA SER A 338 -7.61 -34.49 -22.16
C SER A 338 -9.02 -34.59 -22.74
N LEU A 339 -9.98 -33.80 -22.23
CA LEU A 339 -11.36 -33.73 -22.72
C LEU A 339 -11.43 -33.06 -24.11
N LEU A 340 -10.57 -32.06 -24.37
CA LEU A 340 -10.48 -31.41 -25.69
C LEU A 340 -9.82 -32.31 -26.75
N THR A 341 -8.99 -33.28 -26.35
CA THR A 341 -8.34 -34.24 -27.25
C THR A 341 -9.16 -35.52 -27.48
N SER A 342 -10.16 -35.82 -26.64
CA SER A 342 -10.99 -37.04 -26.77
C SER A 342 -12.18 -36.89 -27.73
N ASP A 343 -12.45 -35.67 -28.22
CA ASP A 343 -13.53 -35.36 -29.17
C ASP A 343 -13.02 -35.22 -30.64
N LEU A 344 -11.83 -35.77 -30.94
CA LEU A 344 -11.24 -35.92 -32.28
C LEU A 344 -11.05 -37.41 -32.62
#